data_AF-A0A936JQ28-F1
#
_entry.id   AF-A0A936JQ28-F1
#
_cell.length_a   1.000
_cell.length_b   1.000
_cell.length_c   1.000
_cell.angle_alpha   90.00
_cell.angle_beta   90.00
_cell.angle_gamma   90.00
#
_symmetry.space_group_name_H-M   'P 1'
#
loop_
_entity.id
_entity.type
_entity.pdbx_description
1 polymer ?
#
loop_
_entity_poly.entity_id
_entity_poly.type
_entity_poly.pdbx_seq_one_letter_code
_entity_poly.pdbx_strand_id
1 'polypeptide(L)'
;MIAFRALLSVGFVGLALGGGGDVGVRAPASGDVNLPVDHTEPTEAPDGVTFPNFKPSEFPFVTILQHNGTGPGGWQEAKANLEFIRISLPITYIKWYCPITIGMPLRTEALGAIPPSRAATMSATVANSVGAGMDYKLPQGIFCDTFRTGVRAAFPTMYPGLGARVKL
;
A
#
# COMPACT_ATOMS: atom_id res chain seq x y z
N MET A 1 -41.96 1.99 -8.46
CA MET A 1 -42.89 1.45 -7.43
C MET A 1 -42.15 0.38 -6.63
N ILE A 2 -42.08 0.58 -5.30
CA ILE A 2 -41.95 -0.45 -4.23
C ILE A 2 -40.58 -1.17 -4.16
N ALA A 3 -39.84 -1.27 -3.05
CA ALA A 3 -40.02 -0.84 -1.67
C ALA A 3 -38.65 -0.69 -0.97
N PHE A 4 -38.52 0.37 -0.17
CA PHE A 4 -37.59 0.47 0.95
C PHE A 4 -38.13 -0.38 2.11
N ARG A 5 -37.28 -1.19 2.74
CA ARG A 5 -37.53 -1.71 4.09
C ARG A 5 -36.46 -1.18 5.03
N ALA A 6 -36.94 -0.48 6.06
CA ALA A 6 -36.19 0.03 7.19
C ALA A 6 -36.29 -0.95 8.38
N LEU A 7 -35.36 -0.80 9.33
CA LEU A 7 -35.56 -0.63 10.78
C LEU A 7 -34.64 -1.47 11.70
N LEU A 8 -33.93 -0.71 12.55
CA LEU A 8 -33.77 -0.83 14.02
C LEU A 8 -32.99 -2.01 14.64
N SER A 9 -31.95 -1.72 15.42
CA SER A 9 -32.02 -1.44 16.88
C SER A 9 -30.62 -1.57 17.52
N VAL A 10 -30.11 -0.50 18.17
CA VAL A 10 -30.02 -0.24 19.63
C VAL A 10 -29.12 -1.22 20.40
N GLY A 11 -28.01 -0.68 20.93
CA GLY A 11 -27.16 -1.33 21.93
C GLY A 11 -26.26 -0.30 22.62
N PHE A 12 -26.88 0.54 23.45
CA PHE A 12 -26.22 1.41 24.44
C PHE A 12 -26.50 0.79 25.81
N VAL A 13 -25.50 0.68 26.69
CA VAL A 13 -25.54 0.72 28.17
C VAL A 13 -24.29 0.05 28.73
N GLY A 14 -23.60 0.74 29.63
CA GLY A 14 -22.54 0.15 30.46
C GLY A 14 -21.58 1.12 31.13
N LEU A 15 -22.05 2.26 31.64
CA LEU A 15 -21.29 3.16 32.52
C LEU A 15 -21.40 2.62 33.95
N ALA A 16 -20.28 2.27 34.59
CA ALA A 16 -20.23 1.94 36.01
C ALA A 16 -19.25 2.87 36.73
N LEU A 17 -19.81 3.77 37.53
CA LEU A 17 -19.16 4.60 38.53
C LEU A 17 -19.12 3.85 39.86
N GLY A 18 -17.97 3.82 40.53
CA GLY A 18 -17.79 3.57 41.96
C GLY A 18 -16.51 4.29 42.38
N GLY A 19 -16.53 5.33 43.21
CA GLY A 19 -16.71 5.26 44.67
C GLY A 19 -15.36 4.82 45.29
N GLY A 20 -14.51 5.67 45.87
CA GLY A 20 -14.78 6.65 46.92
C GLY A 20 -14.46 6.00 48.28
N GLY A 21 -13.22 6.14 48.77
CA GLY A 21 -12.77 5.60 50.06
C GLY A 21 -11.36 6.08 50.43
N ASP A 22 -11.29 6.83 51.52
CA ASP A 22 -10.16 7.60 52.04
C ASP A 22 -9.12 6.81 52.84
N VAL A 23 -7.89 7.36 52.80
CA VAL A 23 -6.82 7.43 53.83
C VAL A 23 -6.25 6.13 54.44
N GLY A 24 -4.95 5.92 54.17
CA GLY A 24 -4.05 5.09 54.97
C GLY A 24 -2.58 5.41 54.71
N VAL A 25 -2.03 6.39 55.43
CA VAL A 25 -0.57 6.63 55.53
C VAL A 25 0.05 5.49 56.33
N ARG A 26 0.96 4.73 55.72
CA ARG A 26 1.92 3.87 56.43
C ARG A 26 3.16 3.61 55.56
N ALA A 27 4.23 4.37 55.79
CA ALA A 27 5.58 3.89 55.50
C ALA A 27 5.95 2.87 56.60
N PRO A 28 6.62 1.75 56.26
CA PRO A 28 8.08 1.76 56.41
C PRO A 28 8.86 0.82 55.46
N ALA A 29 10.18 0.94 55.58
CA ALA A 29 11.24 -0.04 55.31
C ALA A 29 11.80 -0.11 53.89
N SER A 30 12.98 0.49 53.76
CA SER A 30 14.04 0.13 52.81
C SER A 30 14.20 -1.39 52.74
N GLY A 31 13.93 -1.94 51.56
CA GLY A 31 14.36 -3.27 51.15
C GLY A 31 14.97 -3.15 49.77
N ASP A 32 16.24 -3.50 49.65
CA ASP A 32 16.97 -3.54 48.39
C ASP A 32 16.30 -4.53 47.45
N VAL A 33 15.59 -4.02 46.44
CA VAL A 33 15.03 -4.83 45.37
C VAL A 33 16.15 -5.18 44.40
N ASN A 34 16.73 -6.37 44.56
CA ASN A 34 17.52 -7.00 43.49
C ASN A 34 16.58 -7.32 42.32
N LEU A 35 16.48 -6.38 41.37
CA LEU A 35 15.84 -6.64 40.08
C LEU A 35 16.71 -7.66 39.31
N PRO A 36 16.14 -8.77 38.81
CA PRO A 36 16.85 -9.64 37.90
C PRO A 36 17.24 -8.82 36.66
N VAL A 37 18.54 -8.85 36.33
CA VAL A 37 19.06 -8.30 35.09
C VAL A 37 18.51 -9.16 33.96
N ASP A 38 17.41 -8.71 33.36
CA ASP A 38 16.89 -9.28 32.13
C ASP A 38 17.93 -9.05 31.04
N HIS A 39 18.66 -10.11 30.69
CA HIS A 39 19.47 -10.14 29.50
C HIS A 39 18.54 -10.27 28.30
N THR A 40 17.80 -9.19 28.00
CA THR A 40 17.12 -9.06 26.73
C THR A 40 18.19 -9.12 25.64
N GLU A 41 18.14 -10.21 24.87
CA GLU A 41 18.88 -10.42 23.64
C GLU A 41 18.87 -9.14 22.79
N PRO A 42 19.98 -8.75 22.13
CA PRO A 42 20.01 -7.54 21.32
C PRO A 42 18.91 -7.61 20.28
N THR A 43 17.85 -6.81 20.47
CA THR A 43 16.79 -6.58 19.50
C THR A 43 17.46 -6.28 18.17
N GLU A 44 17.26 -7.15 17.18
CA GLU A 44 17.71 -6.91 15.80
C GLU A 44 17.38 -5.47 15.44
N ALA A 45 18.39 -4.73 15.01
CA ALA A 45 18.21 -3.31 14.76
C ALA A 45 17.10 -3.12 13.72
N PRO A 46 16.14 -2.21 13.93
CA PRO A 46 15.00 -2.05 13.05
C PRO A 46 15.49 -1.80 11.62
N ASP A 47 15.01 -2.63 10.69
CA ASP A 47 15.31 -2.49 9.28
C ASP A 47 14.90 -1.10 8.81
N GLY A 48 15.79 -0.40 8.10
CA GLY A 48 15.50 0.90 7.53
C GLY A 48 14.48 0.74 6.40
N VAL A 49 13.21 0.97 6.70
CA VAL A 49 12.12 0.91 5.72
C VAL A 49 12.17 2.15 4.83
N THR A 50 12.41 1.95 3.54
CA THR A 50 12.26 3.02 2.53
C THR A 50 10.90 2.86 1.87
N PHE A 51 10.12 3.94 1.83
CA PHE A 51 8.86 3.98 1.11
C PHE A 51 9.11 4.26 -0.38
N PRO A 52 8.48 3.52 -1.31
CA PRO A 52 8.57 3.84 -2.72
C PRO A 52 7.92 5.19 -3.00
N ASN A 53 8.54 5.99 -3.88
CA ASN A 53 8.04 7.30 -4.30
C ASN A 53 8.14 7.45 -5.82
N PHE A 54 7.41 6.60 -6.53
CA PHE A 54 7.33 6.60 -7.97
C PHE A 54 6.59 7.83 -8.49
N LYS A 55 7.13 8.44 -9.53
CA LYS A 55 6.57 9.62 -10.18
C LYS A 55 5.82 9.21 -11.46
N PRO A 56 4.80 9.96 -11.88
CA PRO A 56 4.14 9.72 -13.17
C PRO A 56 5.11 9.70 -14.35
N SER A 57 6.19 10.50 -14.31
CA SER A 57 7.22 10.52 -15.35
C SER A 57 7.96 9.19 -15.56
N GLU A 58 7.92 8.28 -14.59
CA GLU A 58 8.51 6.94 -14.71
C GLU A 58 7.63 5.96 -15.49
N PHE A 59 6.40 6.37 -15.83
CA PHE A 59 5.44 5.58 -16.61
C PHE A 59 5.17 6.27 -17.96
N PRO A 60 6.10 6.20 -18.92
CA PRO A 60 5.92 6.80 -20.24
C PRO A 60 4.90 5.99 -21.06
N PHE A 61 3.63 6.38 -20.98
CA PHE A 61 2.57 5.75 -21.77
C PHE A 61 2.68 6.14 -23.25
N VAL A 62 2.70 5.13 -24.11
CA VAL A 62 2.63 5.28 -25.56
C VAL A 62 1.41 4.57 -26.10
N THR A 63 0.74 5.17 -27.09
CA THR A 63 -0.39 4.54 -27.78
C THR A 63 0.12 3.39 -28.63
N ILE A 64 -0.36 2.17 -28.36
CA ILE A 64 -0.05 0.98 -29.16
C ILE A 64 -1.22 0.59 -30.08
N LEU A 65 -2.43 1.01 -29.74
CA LEU A 65 -3.62 0.82 -30.58
C LEU A 65 -4.40 2.13 -30.61
N GLN A 66 -4.52 2.71 -31.80
CA GLN A 66 -5.26 3.96 -31.97
C GLN A 66 -6.76 3.76 -31.70
N HIS A 67 -7.38 4.82 -31.18
CA HIS A 67 -8.83 4.86 -31.02
C HIS A 67 -9.46 5.48 -32.28
N ASN A 68 -10.46 4.81 -32.87
CA ASN A 68 -11.15 5.23 -34.08
C ASN A 68 -12.20 6.35 -33.86
N GLY A 69 -12.32 6.86 -32.63
CA GLY A 69 -13.13 8.04 -32.30
C GLY A 69 -14.58 7.76 -31.90
N THR A 70 -15.04 6.51 -31.89
CA THR A 70 -16.40 6.17 -31.44
C THR A 70 -16.36 5.10 -30.34
N GLY A 71 -17.03 5.36 -29.21
CA GLY A 71 -17.17 4.42 -28.10
C GLY A 71 -15.91 4.21 -27.25
N PRO A 72 -15.89 3.22 -26.36
CA PRO A 72 -14.67 2.77 -25.66
C PRO A 72 -13.67 2.16 -26.63
N GLY A 73 -12.38 2.24 -26.30
CA GLY A 73 -11.34 1.57 -27.06
C GLY A 73 -10.02 2.31 -27.12
N GLY A 74 -9.19 1.87 -28.06
CA GLY A 74 -7.78 2.22 -28.10
C GLY A 74 -7.00 1.64 -26.91
N TRP A 75 -5.69 1.63 -27.04
CA TRP A 75 -4.81 1.06 -26.02
C TRP A 75 -3.48 1.81 -25.97
N GLN A 76 -3.02 2.02 -24.74
CA GLN A 76 -1.73 2.61 -24.43
C GLN A 76 -0.98 1.71 -23.44
N GLU A 77 0.35 1.74 -23.50
CA GLU A 77 1.22 0.92 -22.67
C GLU A 77 2.39 1.75 -22.16
N ALA A 78 2.76 1.56 -20.90
CA ALA A 78 3.99 2.05 -20.31
C ALA A 78 4.88 0.88 -19.90
N LYS A 79 6.16 0.97 -20.22
CA LYS A 79 7.20 0.09 -19.71
C LYS A 79 8.06 0.90 -18.76
N ALA A 80 8.10 0.48 -17.50
CA ALA A 80 8.83 1.17 -16.44
C ALA A 80 9.82 0.20 -15.79
N ASN A 81 10.93 0.73 -15.29
CA ASN A 81 11.90 -0.02 -14.51
C ASN A 81 12.04 0.64 -13.14
N LEU A 82 11.24 0.18 -12.18
CA LEU A 82 11.02 0.87 -10.91
C LEU A 82 12.11 0.54 -9.89
N GLU A 83 12.71 1.57 -9.29
CA GLU A 83 13.78 1.43 -8.30
C GLU A 83 13.24 1.15 -6.89
N PHE A 84 13.84 0.17 -6.22
CA PHE A 84 13.61 -0.11 -4.81
C PHE A 84 14.92 -0.06 -4.04
N ILE A 85 14.87 0.44 -2.81
CA ILE A 85 16.02 0.57 -1.92
C ILE A 85 15.66 -0.05 -0.58
N ARG A 86 16.57 -0.85 -0.02
CA ARG A 86 16.52 -1.35 1.35
C ARG A 86 17.77 -0.90 2.09
N ILE A 87 17.58 -0.40 3.30
CA ILE A 87 18.66 -0.01 4.21
C ILE A 87 18.71 -1.03 5.34
N SER A 88 19.81 -1.78 5.45
CA SER A 88 20.03 -2.75 6.53
C SER A 88 21.19 -2.30 7.42
N LEU A 89 21.15 -2.55 8.73
CA LEU A 89 22.24 -2.21 9.65
C LEU A 89 23.19 -3.41 9.85
N PRO A 90 24.54 -3.23 9.95
CA PRO A 90 25.31 -1.99 9.79
C PRO A 90 25.25 -1.45 8.35
N ILE A 91 24.90 -0.17 8.23
CA ILE A 91 24.44 0.58 7.04
C ILE A 91 24.89 -0.04 5.70
N THR A 92 24.00 -0.84 5.11
CA THR A 92 24.13 -1.43 3.79
C THR A 92 22.95 -0.98 2.93
N TYR A 93 23.24 -0.37 1.78
CA TYR A 93 22.25 0.05 0.79
C TYR A 93 22.12 -1.02 -0.28
N ILE A 94 21.00 -1.72 -0.31
CA ILE A 94 20.68 -2.68 -1.36
C ILE A 94 19.66 -2.03 -2.27
N LYS A 95 20.05 -1.82 -3.53
CA LYS A 95 19.14 -1.32 -4.58
C LYS A 95 18.88 -2.39 -5.62
N TRP A 96 17.65 -2.44 -6.12
CA TRP A 96 17.27 -3.29 -7.23
C TRP A 96 16.17 -2.64 -8.05
N TYR A 97 15.90 -3.20 -9.22
CA TYR A 97 14.88 -2.68 -10.12
C TYR A 97 13.89 -3.77 -10.50
N CYS A 98 12.61 -3.41 -10.54
CA CYS A 98 11.55 -4.28 -11.03
C CYS A 98 11.01 -3.75 -12.37
N PRO A 99 11.22 -4.49 -13.48
CA PRO A 99 10.60 -4.14 -14.75
C PRO A 99 9.11 -4.43 -14.69
N ILE A 100 8.28 -3.45 -15.02
CA ILE A 100 6.82 -3.59 -15.07
C ILE A 100 6.27 -3.01 -16.36
N THR A 101 5.29 -3.70 -16.94
CA THR A 101 4.57 -3.21 -18.12
C THR A 101 3.10 -3.09 -17.77
N ILE A 102 2.56 -1.88 -17.91
CA ILE A 102 1.18 -1.54 -17.59
C ILE A 102 0.49 -1.06 -18.87
N GLY A 103 -0.60 -1.73 -19.23
CA GLY A 103 -1.49 -1.36 -20.33
C GLY A 103 -2.78 -0.77 -19.80
N MET A 104 -3.28 0.27 -20.46
CA MET A 104 -4.57 0.89 -20.17
C MET A 104 -5.31 1.23 -21.46
N PRO A 105 -6.65 1.23 -21.46
CA PRO A 105 -7.41 1.77 -22.57
C PRO A 105 -7.22 3.29 -22.70
N LEU A 106 -7.38 3.81 -23.92
CA LEU A 106 -7.42 5.25 -24.17
C LEU A 106 -8.78 5.85 -23.80
N ARG A 107 -9.85 5.04 -23.86
CA ARG A 107 -11.20 5.44 -23.47
C ARG A 107 -11.99 4.28 -22.88
N THR A 108 -12.70 4.55 -21.78
CA THR A 108 -13.63 3.59 -21.15
C THR A 108 -15.02 4.22 -21.00
N GLU A 109 -16.05 3.39 -20.83
CA GLU A 109 -17.40 3.84 -20.46
C GLU A 109 -17.40 4.55 -19.11
N ALA A 110 -16.70 4.00 -18.11
CA ALA A 110 -16.74 4.48 -16.74
C ALA A 110 -15.96 5.80 -16.51
N LEU A 111 -14.80 5.96 -17.16
CA LEU A 111 -13.87 7.08 -16.89
C LEU A 111 -13.71 8.03 -18.07
N GLY A 112 -14.35 7.74 -19.22
CA GLY A 112 -14.19 8.49 -20.45
C GLY A 112 -12.77 8.38 -21.00
N ALA A 113 -12.27 9.48 -21.56
CA ALA A 113 -10.92 9.54 -22.13
C ALA A 113 -9.85 9.53 -21.03
N ILE A 114 -8.78 8.78 -21.27
CA ILE A 114 -7.66 8.60 -20.37
C ILE A 114 -6.40 9.02 -21.12
N PRO A 115 -5.98 10.30 -21.02
CA PRO A 115 -4.75 10.73 -21.65
C PRO A 115 -3.54 10.05 -21.00
N PRO A 116 -2.39 9.96 -21.70
CA PRO A 116 -1.16 9.33 -21.17
C PRO A 116 -0.72 9.87 -19.81
N SER A 117 -0.86 11.18 -19.57
CA SER A 117 -0.54 11.80 -18.28
C SER A 117 -1.43 11.30 -17.14
N ARG A 118 -2.73 11.07 -17.40
CA ARG A 118 -3.66 10.52 -16.40
C ARG A 118 -3.36 9.05 -16.13
N ALA A 119 -3.07 8.27 -17.17
CA ALA A 119 -2.66 6.86 -17.04
C ALA A 119 -1.36 6.72 -16.23
N ALA A 120 -0.40 7.60 -16.46
CA ALA A 120 0.85 7.69 -15.72
C ALA A 120 0.61 7.99 -14.22
N THR A 121 -0.22 8.98 -13.91
CA THR A 121 -0.59 9.30 -12.52
C THR A 121 -1.27 8.12 -11.83
N MET A 122 -2.25 7.48 -12.48
CA MET A 122 -2.92 6.29 -11.93
C MET A 122 -1.92 5.16 -11.65
N SER A 123 -0.98 4.94 -12.56
CA SER A 123 0.05 3.89 -12.42
C SER A 123 0.99 4.17 -11.25
N ALA A 124 1.47 5.41 -11.11
CA ALA A 124 2.32 5.82 -9.99
C ALA A 124 1.58 5.68 -8.65
N THR A 125 0.32 6.09 -8.58
CA THR A 125 -0.50 5.94 -7.37
C THR A 125 -0.65 4.48 -6.94
N VAL A 126 -0.99 3.58 -7.87
CA VAL A 126 -1.13 2.15 -7.57
C VAL A 126 0.21 1.53 -7.19
N ALA A 127 1.27 1.83 -7.94
CA ALA A 127 2.61 1.31 -7.68
C ALA A 127 3.13 1.73 -6.30
N ASN A 128 2.94 2.99 -5.91
CA ASN A 128 3.32 3.47 -4.57
C ASN A 128 2.49 2.81 -3.47
N SER A 129 1.17 2.69 -3.67
CA SER A 129 0.29 2.05 -2.69
C SER A 129 0.67 0.59 -2.45
N VAL A 130 0.97 -0.17 -3.52
CA VAL A 130 1.38 -1.57 -3.40
C VAL A 130 2.79 -1.66 -2.82
N GLY A 131 3.72 -0.87 -3.33
CA GLY A 131 5.12 -0.87 -2.90
C GLY A 131 5.27 -0.57 -1.41
N ALA A 132 4.46 0.34 -0.87
CA ALA A 132 4.47 0.68 0.56
C ALA A 132 4.06 -0.50 1.47
N GLY A 133 3.33 -1.49 0.94
CA GLY A 133 2.89 -2.68 1.68
C GLY A 133 3.74 -3.93 1.42
N MET A 134 4.84 -3.82 0.68
CA MET A 134 5.68 -4.96 0.33
C MET A 134 6.61 -5.39 1.48
N ASP A 135 6.97 -6.67 1.51
CA ASP A 135 8.05 -7.17 2.36
C ASP A 135 9.40 -7.04 1.65
N TYR A 136 10.22 -6.09 2.10
CA TYR A 136 11.55 -5.81 1.56
C TYR A 136 12.61 -6.86 1.96
N LYS A 137 12.26 -7.87 2.77
CA LYS A 137 13.13 -9.01 3.09
C LYS A 137 13.11 -10.08 2.01
N LEU A 138 12.11 -10.08 1.12
CA LEU A 138 12.01 -11.05 0.04
C LEU A 138 13.21 -11.01 -0.92
N PRO A 139 13.64 -12.17 -1.46
CA PRO A 139 14.59 -12.21 -2.57
C PRO A 139 14.07 -11.36 -3.75
N GLN A 140 14.96 -10.62 -4.41
CA GLN A 140 14.60 -9.59 -5.40
C GLN A 140 13.68 -10.10 -6.52
N GLY A 141 13.89 -11.32 -7.01
CA GLY A 141 13.03 -11.92 -8.03
C GLY A 141 11.59 -12.13 -7.53
N ILE A 142 11.46 -12.76 -6.35
CA ILE A 142 10.15 -12.99 -5.69
C ILE A 142 9.50 -11.65 -5.36
N PHE A 143 10.27 -10.67 -4.87
CA PHE A 143 9.80 -9.32 -4.60
C PHE A 143 9.15 -8.70 -5.84
N CYS A 144 9.83 -8.74 -7.00
CA CYS A 144 9.29 -8.17 -8.22
C CYS A 144 8.04 -8.90 -8.72
N ASP A 145 7.99 -10.23 -8.59
CA ASP A 145 6.80 -11.02 -8.97
C ASP A 145 5.60 -10.71 -8.08
N THR A 146 5.82 -10.66 -6.77
CA THR A 146 4.81 -10.27 -5.78
C THR A 146 4.34 -8.84 -6.02
N PHE A 147 5.26 -7.91 -6.29
CA PHE A 147 4.93 -6.52 -6.59
C PHE A 147 4.06 -6.39 -7.84
N ARG A 148 4.43 -7.02 -8.96
CA ARG A 148 3.64 -6.97 -10.20
C ARG A 148 2.26 -7.61 -10.02
N THR A 149 2.18 -8.69 -9.25
CA THR A 149 0.91 -9.34 -8.89
C THR A 149 0.04 -8.42 -8.03
N GLY A 150 0.62 -7.74 -7.05
CA GLY A 150 -0.05 -6.75 -6.22
C GLY A 150 -0.57 -5.57 -7.04
N VAL A 151 0.24 -4.99 -7.93
CA VAL A 151 -0.18 -3.91 -8.83
C VAL A 151 -1.33 -4.36 -9.73
N ARG A 152 -1.24 -5.57 -10.29
CA ARG A 152 -2.32 -6.15 -11.10
C ARG A 152 -3.63 -6.26 -10.31
N ALA A 153 -3.57 -6.71 -9.06
CA ALA A 153 -4.74 -6.88 -8.21
C ALA A 153 -5.31 -5.54 -7.70
N ALA A 154 -4.45 -4.54 -7.47
CA ALA A 154 -4.86 -3.24 -6.95
C ALA A 154 -5.58 -2.37 -7.99
N PHE A 155 -5.25 -2.48 -9.28
CA PHE A 155 -5.91 -1.72 -10.34
C PHE A 155 -7.45 -1.80 -10.35
N PRO A 156 -8.07 -2.99 -10.40
CA PRO A 156 -9.54 -3.09 -10.38
C PRO A 156 -10.17 -2.62 -9.06
N THR A 157 -9.43 -2.70 -7.95
CA THR A 157 -9.90 -2.21 -6.64
C THR A 157 -9.88 -0.69 -6.57
N MET A 158 -8.80 -0.05 -7.04
CA MET A 158 -8.63 1.41 -6.99
C MET A 158 -9.35 2.13 -8.12
N TYR A 159 -9.48 1.50 -9.29
CA TYR A 159 -10.14 2.05 -10.47
C TYR A 159 -11.10 1.02 -11.10
N PRO A 160 -12.27 0.79 -10.49
CA PRO A 160 -13.28 -0.12 -11.02
C PRO A 160 -13.68 0.26 -12.46
N GLY A 161 -13.75 -0.74 -13.36
CA GLY A 161 -14.13 -0.51 -14.76
C GLY A 161 -13.04 0.11 -15.66
N LEU A 162 -11.82 0.35 -15.14
CA LEU A 162 -10.70 0.86 -15.93
C LEU A 162 -10.21 -0.15 -16.99
N GLY A 163 -10.20 -1.44 -16.66
CA GLY A 163 -9.69 -2.48 -17.56
C GLY A 163 -8.16 -2.47 -17.76
N ALA A 164 -7.41 -1.87 -16.83
CA ALA A 164 -5.94 -1.89 -16.85
C ALA A 164 -5.39 -3.32 -16.76
N ARG A 165 -4.24 -3.57 -17.40
CA ARG A 165 -3.56 -4.86 -17.41
C ARG A 165 -2.09 -4.69 -17.05
N VAL A 166 -1.56 -5.59 -16.24
CA VAL A 166 -0.14 -5.66 -15.90
C VAL A 166 0.43 -6.95 -16.46
N LYS A 167 1.53 -6.89 -17.22
CA LYS A 167 2.22 -8.11 -17.69
C LYS A 167 3.09 -8.68 -16.55
N LEU A 168 2.98 -9.99 -16.32
CA LEU A 168 3.85 -10.76 -15.42
C LEU A 168 4.95 -11.43 -16.25
#